data_AF-A0A9D1GZT8-F1
#
_entry.id   AF-A0A9D1GZT8-F1
#
_cell.length_a   1.000
_cell.length_b   1.000
_cell.length_c   1.000
_cell.angle_alpha   90.00
_cell.angle_beta   90.00
_cell.angle_gamma   90.00
#
_symmetry.space_group_name_H-M   'P 1'
#
loop_
_entity.id
_entity.type
_entity.pdbx_description
1 polymer ?
#
loop_
_entity_poly.entity_id
_entity_poly.type
_entity_poly.pdbx_seq_one_letter_code
_entity_poly.pdbx_strand_id
1 'polypeptide(L)'
;MSVRPETASRRRFLGGALALPTGFVAGSGLLADPGPWIGVAHAAPAIADPTSRAAFDELDLAFNDGHGYRDETNDKDSSGLSGKLAWGEAYVLQAYALMYEAHGDTHYLDKMVDHLDRVLANRDSERGVSDHAGHSHPAWRADDPYTVGYATLTDADGAPVFEIRSALAYADSCTVSVTPGSAPGLFSLDIENAQYDRVTSHRDLSADPESPDYAVTRLTEGFHAEAPARVLVTVRDLRESGQQTGAPQPDTLTLESRPYVFEVHTGQIVLPMVQFARIVFADPGVTETVQLSA
;
A
#
# COMPACT_ATOMS: atom_id res chain seq x y z
N MET A 1 58.39 1.31 -8.60
CA MET A 1 57.30 0.34 -8.38
C MET A 1 56.00 1.12 -8.29
N SER A 2 55.20 1.10 -9.36
CA SER A 2 53.93 1.80 -9.45
C SER A 2 53.00 0.88 -10.24
N VAL A 3 52.04 0.26 -9.57
CA VAL A 3 51.03 -0.59 -10.19
C VAL A 3 49.80 0.28 -10.44
N ARG A 4 49.43 0.46 -11.72
CA ARG A 4 48.13 1.00 -12.11
C ARG A 4 47.11 -0.15 -12.10
N PRO A 5 45.87 0.04 -11.62
CA PRO A 5 44.83 -0.96 -11.77
C PRO A 5 44.26 -0.93 -13.20
N GLU A 6 44.10 -2.12 -13.78
CA GLU A 6 43.49 -2.35 -15.09
C GLU A 6 42.00 -2.04 -15.08
N THR A 7 41.55 -1.39 -16.16
CA THR A 7 40.15 -1.12 -16.47
C THR A 7 39.40 -2.40 -16.82
N ALA A 8 38.36 -2.74 -16.04
CA ALA A 8 37.46 -3.85 -16.33
C ALA A 8 36.56 -3.52 -17.55
N SER A 9 36.62 -4.37 -18.57
CA SER A 9 35.89 -4.28 -19.84
C SER A 9 34.42 -4.73 -19.71
N ARG A 10 33.50 -3.91 -20.25
CA ARG A 10 32.02 -3.99 -20.22
C ARG A 10 31.36 -5.20 -20.92
N ARG A 11 32.01 -6.36 -21.07
CA ARG A 11 31.48 -7.46 -21.92
C ARG A 11 31.29 -8.84 -21.27
N ARG A 12 31.27 -8.95 -19.94
CA ARG A 12 30.91 -10.22 -19.27
C ARG A 12 29.96 -9.98 -18.09
N PHE A 13 28.69 -9.74 -18.38
CA PHE A 13 27.61 -9.81 -17.37
C PHE A 13 26.26 -10.30 -17.96
N LEU A 14 26.28 -11.01 -19.09
CA LEU A 14 25.07 -11.54 -19.75
C LEU A 14 25.12 -13.07 -19.91
N GLY A 15 25.47 -13.78 -18.86
CA GLY A 15 25.53 -15.25 -18.89
C GLY A 15 25.32 -15.85 -17.52
N GLY A 16 24.10 -15.76 -16.99
CA GLY A 16 23.71 -16.50 -15.79
C GLY A 16 22.71 -15.77 -14.89
N ALA A 17 21.46 -15.65 -15.31
CA ALA A 17 20.28 -15.48 -14.45
C ALA A 17 19.00 -15.57 -15.29
N LEU A 18 18.72 -16.76 -15.84
CA LEU A 18 17.43 -17.09 -16.44
C LEU A 18 16.78 -18.17 -15.57
N ALA A 19 16.23 -17.72 -14.43
CA ALA A 19 15.25 -18.42 -13.62
C ALA A 19 14.77 -17.46 -12.53
N LEU A 20 13.88 -16.53 -12.89
CA LEU A 20 12.97 -15.91 -11.93
C LEU A 20 11.61 -16.58 -12.08
N PRO A 21 10.94 -16.96 -10.98
CA PRO A 21 9.58 -17.46 -11.05
C PRO A 21 8.69 -16.31 -11.54
N THR A 22 7.94 -16.60 -12.60
CA THR A 22 6.83 -15.79 -13.10
C THR A 22 5.85 -15.49 -11.97
N GLY A 23 5.74 -14.22 -11.59
CA GLY A 23 4.85 -13.81 -10.50
C GLY A 23 4.86 -12.30 -10.28
N PHE A 24 4.62 -11.52 -11.33
CA PHE A 24 4.09 -10.15 -11.23
C PHE A 24 3.37 -9.86 -12.56
N VAL A 25 2.08 -10.20 -12.60
CA VAL A 25 1.15 -9.66 -13.59
C VAL A 25 0.55 -8.42 -12.94
N ALA A 26 0.76 -7.26 -13.54
CA ALA A 26 0.03 -6.05 -13.21
C ALA A 26 -1.47 -6.32 -13.43
N GLY A 27 -2.21 -6.39 -12.33
CA GLY A 27 -3.63 -6.70 -12.34
C GLY A 27 -4.46 -5.46 -12.63
N SER A 28 -5.07 -5.44 -13.81
CA SER A 28 -6.40 -4.86 -14.01
C SER A 28 -7.34 -6.04 -14.24
N GLY A 29 -8.44 -6.07 -13.48
CA GLY A 29 -9.22 -7.28 -13.18
C GLY A 29 -9.67 -8.13 -14.37
N LEU A 30 -9.35 -9.42 -14.29
CA LEU A 30 -10.16 -10.52 -14.81
C LEU A 30 -10.09 -11.66 -13.79
N LEU A 31 -10.89 -11.58 -12.73
CA LEU A 31 -11.26 -12.75 -11.94
C LEU A 31 -12.68 -13.15 -12.34
N ALA A 32 -12.77 -14.00 -13.37
CA ALA A 32 -13.89 -14.88 -13.58
C ALA A 32 -13.37 -16.21 -14.17
N ASP A 33 -13.57 -17.28 -13.39
CA ASP A 33 -13.58 -18.72 -13.77
C ASP A 33 -12.23 -19.47 -13.92
N PRO A 34 -11.94 -20.49 -13.09
CA PRO A 34 -10.78 -21.38 -13.26
C PRO A 34 -11.14 -22.53 -14.21
N GLY A 35 -11.29 -22.24 -15.50
CA GLY A 35 -11.41 -23.24 -16.57
C GLY A 35 -10.03 -23.64 -17.16
N PRO A 36 -9.89 -24.82 -17.78
CA PRO A 36 -8.62 -25.27 -18.36
C PRO A 36 -8.32 -24.47 -19.64
N TRP A 37 -7.32 -23.59 -19.55
CA TRP A 37 -6.77 -22.83 -20.67
C TRP A 37 -6.02 -23.75 -21.64
N ILE A 38 -6.74 -24.31 -22.62
CA ILE A 38 -6.11 -24.72 -23.89
C ILE A 38 -6.41 -23.61 -24.90
N GLY A 39 -5.72 -22.48 -24.73
CA GLY A 39 -5.68 -21.41 -25.71
C GLY A 39 -4.64 -21.72 -26.77
N VAL A 40 -5.04 -21.68 -28.04
CA VAL A 40 -4.17 -21.90 -29.20
C VAL A 40 -3.10 -20.80 -29.19
N ALA A 41 -1.82 -21.18 -29.14
CA ALA A 41 -0.71 -20.24 -29.22
C ALA A 41 -0.77 -19.49 -30.56
N HIS A 42 -1.12 -18.21 -30.52
CA HIS A 42 -0.81 -17.30 -31.62
C HIS A 42 0.63 -16.86 -31.43
N ALA A 43 1.46 -17.10 -32.45
CA ALA A 43 2.80 -16.52 -32.49
C ALA A 43 2.63 -14.99 -32.48
N ALA A 44 2.91 -14.36 -31.35
CA ALA A 44 3.05 -12.91 -31.30
C ALA A 44 4.16 -12.55 -32.31
N PRO A 45 3.97 -11.50 -33.14
CA PRO A 45 5.07 -11.00 -33.94
C PRO A 45 6.26 -10.73 -33.01
N ALA A 46 7.48 -10.97 -33.50
CA ALA A 46 8.68 -10.63 -32.74
C ALA A 46 8.56 -9.17 -32.29
N ILE A 47 8.42 -8.95 -30.98
CA ILE A 47 8.37 -7.60 -30.42
C ILE A 47 9.65 -6.92 -30.90
N ALA A 48 9.50 -5.85 -31.70
CA ALA A 48 10.59 -4.95 -32.01
C ALA A 48 11.33 -4.62 -30.70
N ASP A 49 12.66 -4.44 -30.73
CA ASP A 49 13.50 -4.27 -29.54
C ASP A 49 12.73 -3.60 -28.38
N PRO A 50 12.37 -4.35 -27.31
CA PRO A 50 11.52 -3.83 -26.23
C PRO A 50 12.21 -2.74 -25.42
N THR A 51 13.49 -2.48 -25.70
CA THR A 51 14.26 -1.37 -25.13
C THR A 51 14.33 -0.14 -26.04
N SER A 52 13.66 -0.18 -27.20
CA SER A 52 13.63 0.95 -28.13
C SER A 52 12.64 2.03 -27.69
N ARG A 53 12.92 3.27 -28.09
CA ARG A 53 12.03 4.42 -27.92
C ARG A 53 10.62 4.14 -28.43
N ALA A 54 10.49 3.60 -29.64
CA ALA A 54 9.19 3.32 -30.25
C ALA A 54 8.38 2.27 -29.46
N ALA A 55 9.05 1.25 -28.90
CA ALA A 55 8.37 0.26 -28.06
C ALA A 55 7.87 0.87 -26.75
N PHE A 56 8.64 1.78 -26.15
CA PHE A 56 8.18 2.53 -24.97
C PHE A 56 6.98 3.43 -25.31
N ASP A 57 7.04 4.18 -26.40
CA ASP A 57 5.97 5.10 -26.80
C ASP A 57 4.66 4.33 -27.11
N GLU A 58 4.76 3.16 -27.74
CA GLU A 58 3.62 2.27 -27.97
C GLU A 58 3.04 1.76 -26.65
N LEU A 59 3.89 1.36 -25.70
CA LEU A 59 3.45 0.92 -24.37
C LEU A 59 2.78 2.05 -23.57
N ASP A 60 3.37 3.26 -23.58
CA ASP A 60 2.82 4.44 -22.91
C ASP A 60 1.42 4.75 -23.45
N LEU A 61 1.29 4.84 -24.78
CA LEU A 61 0.00 5.10 -25.42
C LEU A 61 -1.02 3.98 -25.16
N ALA A 62 -0.60 2.72 -25.16
CA ALA A 62 -1.50 1.61 -24.83
C ALA A 62 -1.98 1.67 -23.37
N PHE A 63 -1.23 2.34 -22.48
CA PHE A 63 -1.55 2.44 -21.07
C PHE A 63 -2.35 3.72 -20.76
N ASN A 64 -3.67 3.58 -20.82
CA ASN A 64 -4.63 4.67 -20.62
C ASN A 64 -4.36 5.87 -21.53
N ASP A 65 -4.08 5.64 -22.82
CA ASP A 65 -3.77 6.71 -23.79
C ASP A 65 -2.58 7.60 -23.36
N GLY A 66 -1.63 7.03 -22.62
CA GLY A 66 -0.50 7.75 -22.04
C GLY A 66 -0.84 8.55 -20.78
N HIS A 67 -2.04 8.40 -20.20
CA HIS A 67 -2.41 9.06 -18.95
C HIS A 67 -1.92 8.31 -17.71
N GLY A 68 -1.49 7.06 -17.83
CA GLY A 68 -1.07 6.26 -16.68
C GLY A 68 -2.13 6.23 -15.58
N TYR A 69 -1.74 6.51 -14.34
CA TYR A 69 -2.61 6.63 -13.17
C TYR A 69 -2.61 8.05 -12.59
N ARG A 70 -2.22 9.07 -13.36
CA ARG A 70 -2.03 10.45 -12.87
C ARG A 70 -3.29 11.09 -12.28
N ASP A 71 -4.47 10.67 -12.74
CA ASP A 71 -5.77 11.15 -12.29
C ASP A 71 -6.38 10.27 -11.18
N GLU A 72 -5.69 9.20 -10.76
CA GLU A 72 -6.10 8.35 -9.64
C GLU A 72 -5.70 8.95 -8.29
N THR A 73 -6.23 8.37 -7.22
CA THR A 73 -5.83 8.72 -5.86
C THR A 73 -5.03 7.60 -5.21
N ASN A 74 -4.47 7.89 -4.04
CA ASN A 74 -3.81 6.88 -3.24
C ASN A 74 -4.76 6.22 -2.23
N ASP A 75 -6.04 6.61 -2.23
CA ASP A 75 -7.13 6.09 -1.40
C ASP A 75 -7.61 4.71 -1.93
N LYS A 76 -8.28 3.93 -1.08
CA LYS A 76 -8.97 2.69 -1.49
C LYS A 76 -10.06 2.97 -2.51
N ASP A 77 -10.05 2.22 -3.61
CA ASP A 77 -11.04 2.31 -4.67
C ASP A 77 -12.07 1.17 -4.63
N SER A 78 -12.88 1.02 -5.69
CA SER A 78 -13.88 -0.04 -5.80
C SER A 78 -13.30 -1.46 -5.87
N SER A 79 -12.00 -1.63 -6.12
CA SER A 79 -11.32 -2.92 -6.03
C SER A 79 -11.03 -3.33 -4.58
N GLY A 80 -11.21 -2.40 -3.64
CA GLY A 80 -10.91 -2.62 -2.22
C GLY A 80 -9.44 -2.35 -1.87
N LEU A 81 -8.62 -1.86 -2.81
CA LEU A 81 -7.20 -1.61 -2.61
C LEU A 81 -6.85 -0.14 -2.81
N SER A 82 -5.87 0.33 -2.05
CA SER A 82 -5.27 1.67 -2.14
C SER A 82 -3.88 1.64 -2.76
N GLY A 83 -3.23 2.80 -2.91
CA GLY A 83 -1.82 2.85 -3.32
C GLY A 83 -1.55 3.05 -4.81
N LYS A 84 -2.55 3.37 -5.65
CA LYS A 84 -2.35 3.50 -7.12
C LYS A 84 -1.33 4.55 -7.52
N LEU A 85 -1.29 5.70 -6.83
CA LEU A 85 -0.27 6.71 -7.09
C LEU A 85 1.13 6.19 -6.72
N ALA A 86 1.28 5.54 -5.57
CA ALA A 86 2.57 5.06 -5.09
C ALA A 86 3.12 3.86 -5.87
N TRP A 87 2.28 2.90 -6.24
CA TRP A 87 2.70 1.66 -6.90
C TRP A 87 2.44 1.63 -8.40
N GLY A 88 1.68 2.59 -8.91
CA GLY A 88 1.37 2.72 -10.33
C GLY A 88 2.04 3.96 -10.91
N GLU A 89 1.54 5.14 -10.56
CA GLU A 89 1.97 6.40 -11.18
C GLU A 89 3.45 6.72 -10.93
N ALA A 90 3.98 6.41 -9.75
CA ALA A 90 5.40 6.61 -9.45
C ALA A 90 6.33 5.89 -10.45
N TYR A 91 5.94 4.71 -10.94
CA TYR A 91 6.73 3.98 -11.94
C TYR A 91 6.60 4.57 -13.34
N VAL A 92 5.44 5.13 -13.70
CA VAL A 92 5.25 5.88 -14.95
C VAL A 92 6.17 7.10 -14.96
N LEU A 93 6.15 7.88 -13.88
CA LEU A 93 7.02 9.05 -13.71
C LEU A 93 8.51 8.68 -13.77
N GLN A 94 8.91 7.60 -13.09
CA GLN A 94 10.28 7.12 -13.15
C GLN A 94 10.67 6.66 -14.56
N ALA A 95 9.76 6.04 -15.30
CA ALA A 95 10.01 5.61 -16.67
C ALA A 95 10.25 6.80 -17.60
N TYR A 96 9.49 7.89 -17.48
CA TYR A 96 9.75 9.11 -18.24
C TYR A 96 11.12 9.72 -17.95
N ALA A 97 11.53 9.77 -16.67
CA ALA A 97 12.87 10.22 -16.30
C ALA A 97 13.96 9.35 -16.95
N LEU A 98 13.81 8.02 -16.93
CA LEU A 98 14.74 7.09 -17.55
C LEU A 98 14.79 7.23 -19.07
N MET A 99 13.64 7.45 -19.72
CA MET A 99 13.56 7.65 -21.17
C MET A 99 14.26 8.94 -21.61
N TYR A 100 14.10 10.02 -20.84
CA TYR A 100 14.89 11.22 -21.05
C TYR A 100 16.39 10.96 -20.85
N GLU A 101 16.81 10.32 -19.77
CA GLU A 101 18.24 10.02 -19.52
C GLU A 101 18.84 9.12 -20.62
N ALA A 102 18.05 8.22 -21.22
CA ALA A 102 18.50 7.31 -22.26
C ALA A 102 18.60 7.94 -23.66
N HIS A 103 17.70 8.87 -23.99
CA HIS A 103 17.54 9.39 -25.35
C HIS A 103 17.76 10.91 -25.49
N GLY A 104 17.79 11.65 -24.39
CA GLY A 104 17.94 13.12 -24.38
C GLY A 104 16.74 13.88 -24.95
N ASP A 105 15.58 13.24 -25.09
CA ASP A 105 14.39 13.84 -25.68
C ASP A 105 13.51 14.47 -24.61
N THR A 106 13.36 15.80 -24.65
CA THR A 106 12.62 16.56 -23.64
C THR A 106 11.12 16.26 -23.64
N HIS A 107 10.59 15.62 -24.68
CA HIS A 107 9.19 15.17 -24.72
C HIS A 107 8.81 14.35 -23.47
N TYR A 108 9.72 13.50 -22.97
CA TYR A 108 9.46 12.71 -21.76
C TYR A 108 9.42 13.57 -20.50
N LEU A 109 10.20 14.65 -20.44
CA LEU A 109 10.11 15.62 -19.34
C LEU A 109 8.80 16.40 -19.39
N ASP A 110 8.32 16.79 -20.57
CA ASP A 110 7.03 17.46 -20.73
C ASP A 110 5.87 16.56 -20.26
N LYS A 111 5.91 15.27 -20.64
CA LYS A 111 4.99 14.25 -20.15
C LYS A 111 5.06 14.12 -18.63
N MET A 112 6.28 14.08 -18.08
CA MET A 112 6.48 14.00 -16.64
C MET A 112 5.88 15.22 -15.91
N VAL A 113 6.06 16.44 -16.44
CA VAL A 113 5.46 17.66 -15.86
C VAL A 113 3.93 17.56 -15.82
N ASP A 114 3.29 17.20 -16.92
CA ASP A 114 1.82 17.04 -16.98
C ASP A 114 1.33 16.03 -15.93
N HIS A 115 2.02 14.91 -15.76
CA HIS A 115 1.68 13.91 -14.75
C HIS A 115 1.95 14.39 -13.32
N LEU A 116 3.08 15.06 -13.08
CA LEU A 116 3.43 15.62 -11.79
C LEU A 116 2.41 16.64 -11.31
N ASP A 117 1.93 17.52 -12.20
CA ASP A 117 0.90 18.50 -11.85
C ASP A 117 -0.39 17.82 -11.35
N ARG A 118 -0.78 16.70 -11.98
CA ARG A 118 -1.95 15.91 -11.56
C ARG A 118 -1.73 15.21 -10.22
N VAL A 119 -0.58 14.57 -10.04
CA VAL A 119 -0.22 13.91 -8.78
C VAL A 119 -0.18 14.93 -7.63
N LEU A 120 0.40 16.10 -7.87
CA LEU A 120 0.47 17.20 -6.90
C LEU A 120 -0.91 17.77 -6.58
N ALA A 121 -1.81 17.88 -7.56
CA ALA A 121 -3.20 18.26 -7.33
C ALA A 121 -4.01 17.21 -6.54
N ASN A 122 -3.53 15.96 -6.49
CA ASN A 122 -4.16 14.87 -5.73
C ASN A 122 -3.74 14.78 -4.27
N ARG A 123 -2.93 15.72 -3.75
CA ARG A 123 -2.62 15.79 -2.32
C ARG A 123 -3.89 16.03 -1.50
N ASP A 124 -3.86 15.57 -0.25
CA ASP A 124 -4.98 15.71 0.68
C ASP A 124 -5.35 17.18 0.91
N SER A 125 -4.34 18.06 1.02
CA SER A 125 -4.52 19.52 1.19
C SER A 125 -5.22 20.19 0.01
N GLU A 126 -5.04 19.68 -1.21
CA GLU A 126 -5.65 20.23 -2.43
C GLU A 126 -7.07 19.68 -2.63
N ARG A 127 -7.26 18.40 -2.32
CA ARG A 127 -8.56 17.71 -2.41
C ARG A 127 -9.51 18.06 -1.26
N GLY A 128 -9.00 18.64 -0.16
CA GLY A 128 -9.78 18.96 1.03
C GLY A 128 -10.18 17.73 1.84
N VAL A 129 -9.39 16.66 1.78
CA VAL A 129 -9.61 15.44 2.57
C VAL A 129 -8.69 15.43 3.80
N SER A 130 -9.09 14.68 4.84
CA SER A 130 -8.33 14.56 6.09
C SER A 130 -7.92 13.12 6.35
N ASP A 131 -6.85 12.94 7.11
CA ASP A 131 -6.47 11.68 7.72
C ASP A 131 -7.41 11.32 8.89
N HIS A 132 -7.16 10.18 9.52
CA HIS A 132 -7.93 9.71 10.67
C HIS A 132 -7.86 10.68 11.87
N ALA A 133 -6.77 11.43 12.03
CA ALA A 133 -6.61 12.41 13.10
C ALA A 133 -7.36 13.74 12.80
N GLY A 134 -7.99 13.86 11.64
CA GLY A 134 -8.72 15.04 11.22
C GLY A 134 -7.83 16.14 10.63
N HIS A 135 -6.60 15.80 10.22
CA HIS A 135 -5.66 16.74 9.61
C HIS A 135 -5.61 16.56 8.10
N SER A 136 -5.52 17.68 7.38
CA SER A 136 -5.28 17.69 5.94
C SER A 136 -3.84 18.09 5.67
N HIS A 137 -3.06 17.18 5.08
CA HIS A 137 -1.63 17.34 4.89
C HIS A 137 -1.26 17.60 3.42
N PRO A 138 -0.12 18.25 3.13
CA PRO A 138 0.44 18.28 1.78
C PRO A 138 1.09 16.93 1.43
N ALA A 139 0.33 15.85 1.54
CA ALA A 139 0.72 14.47 1.32
C ALA A 139 -0.44 13.68 0.71
N TRP A 140 -0.29 12.37 0.56
CA TRP A 140 -1.34 11.48 0.04
C TRP A 140 -1.64 10.43 1.09
N ARG A 141 -2.83 10.46 1.68
CA ARG A 141 -3.30 9.39 2.56
C ARG A 141 -3.39 8.06 1.81
N ALA A 142 -3.34 6.98 2.56
CA ALA A 142 -3.65 5.63 2.13
C ALA A 142 -4.46 4.95 3.23
N ASP A 143 -5.06 3.81 2.93
CA ASP A 143 -5.84 2.99 3.83
C ASP A 143 -5.54 1.50 3.54
N ASP A 144 -6.53 0.62 3.44
CA ASP A 144 -6.30 -0.81 3.16
C ASP A 144 -5.56 -0.99 1.83
N PRO A 145 -4.52 -1.85 1.75
CA PRO A 145 -4.06 -2.81 2.75
C PRO A 145 -2.93 -2.35 3.69
N TYR A 146 -2.63 -1.05 3.76
CA TYR A 146 -1.36 -0.56 4.35
C TYR A 146 -1.49 0.01 5.76
N THR A 147 -2.70 0.39 6.17
CA THR A 147 -2.93 1.00 7.48
C THR A 147 -3.49 0.00 8.50
N VAL A 148 -3.55 0.42 9.76
CA VAL A 148 -4.15 -0.35 10.85
C VAL A 148 -5.66 -0.46 10.63
N GLY A 149 -6.21 -1.66 10.81
CA GLY A 149 -7.66 -1.89 10.85
C GLY A 149 -8.21 -1.81 12.26
N TYR A 150 -9.42 -1.28 12.39
CA TYR A 150 -10.09 -1.01 13.67
C TYR A 150 -11.49 -1.61 13.73
N ALA A 151 -11.89 -2.12 14.90
CA ALA A 151 -13.30 -2.39 15.21
C ALA A 151 -13.58 -2.04 16.67
N THR A 152 -14.80 -1.59 16.96
CA THR A 152 -15.22 -1.29 18.33
C THR A 152 -16.12 -2.40 18.86
N LEU A 153 -15.70 -3.03 19.95
CA LEU A 153 -16.54 -3.95 20.70
C LEU A 153 -17.41 -3.14 21.67
N THR A 154 -18.69 -3.48 21.72
CA THR A 154 -19.68 -2.82 22.58
C THR A 154 -20.21 -3.79 23.63
N ASP A 155 -20.73 -3.28 24.75
CA ASP A 155 -21.49 -4.08 25.70
C ASP A 155 -22.96 -4.26 25.25
N ALA A 156 -23.76 -4.93 26.07
CA ALA A 156 -25.17 -5.21 25.77
C ALA A 156 -26.05 -3.96 25.62
N ASP A 157 -25.62 -2.82 26.17
CA ASP A 157 -26.32 -1.53 26.05
C ASP A 157 -25.81 -0.71 24.85
N GLY A 158 -24.84 -1.24 24.10
CA GLY A 158 -24.20 -0.58 22.95
C GLY A 158 -23.10 0.39 23.34
N ALA A 159 -22.68 0.44 24.61
CA ALA A 159 -21.59 1.32 25.04
C ALA A 159 -20.23 0.74 24.59
N PRO A 160 -19.31 1.58 24.09
CA PRO A 160 -17.97 1.12 23.69
C PRO A 160 -17.18 0.57 24.87
N VAL A 161 -16.64 -0.65 24.72
CA VAL A 161 -15.78 -1.29 25.72
C VAL A 161 -14.33 -1.28 25.24
N PHE A 162 -14.10 -1.80 24.04
CA PHE A 162 -12.76 -2.03 23.51
C PHE A 162 -12.63 -1.61 22.04
N GLU A 163 -11.47 -1.07 21.65
CA GLU A 163 -11.08 -0.91 20.26
C GLU A 163 -10.07 -2.00 19.89
N ILE A 164 -10.48 -2.96 19.06
CA ILE A 164 -9.62 -3.98 18.48
C ILE A 164 -8.85 -3.37 17.32
N ARG A 165 -7.56 -3.67 17.25
CA ARG A 165 -6.63 -3.11 16.27
C ARG A 165 -5.77 -4.21 15.68
N SER A 166 -5.63 -4.25 14.35
CA SER A 166 -4.66 -5.12 13.68
C SER A 166 -3.69 -4.30 12.84
N ALA A 167 -2.38 -4.57 13.02
CA ALA A 167 -1.32 -4.00 12.20
C ALA A 167 -0.90 -4.93 11.04
N LEU A 168 -1.62 -6.05 10.83
CA LEU A 168 -1.39 -6.90 9.67
C LEU A 168 -1.91 -6.19 8.42
N ALA A 169 -1.18 -6.28 7.31
CA ALA A 169 -1.66 -5.79 6.04
C ALA A 169 -3.00 -6.44 5.65
N TYR A 170 -3.78 -5.79 4.78
CA TYR A 170 -5.13 -6.24 4.42
C TYR A 170 -6.02 -6.38 5.67
N ALA A 171 -5.98 -5.36 6.53
CA ALA A 171 -6.69 -5.41 7.79
C ALA A 171 -8.21 -5.47 7.55
N ASP A 172 -8.72 -4.95 6.44
CA ASP A 172 -10.15 -5.01 6.08
C ASP A 172 -10.61 -6.43 5.74
N SER A 173 -9.67 -7.34 5.48
CA SER A 173 -9.95 -8.77 5.34
C SER A 173 -10.04 -9.50 6.69
N CYS A 174 -9.95 -8.77 7.81
CA CYS A 174 -10.07 -9.33 9.15
C CYS A 174 -11.51 -9.34 9.65
N THR A 175 -11.98 -10.49 10.12
CA THR A 175 -13.22 -10.65 10.86
C THR A 175 -12.93 -10.98 12.32
N VAL A 176 -13.55 -10.26 13.24
CA VAL A 176 -13.48 -10.45 14.69
C VAL A 176 -14.80 -11.08 15.16
N SER A 177 -14.72 -12.29 15.71
CA SER A 177 -15.85 -12.96 16.34
C SER A 177 -15.72 -12.89 17.86
N VAL A 178 -16.71 -12.28 18.51
CA VAL A 178 -16.82 -12.20 19.97
C VAL A 178 -17.83 -13.25 20.45
N THR A 179 -17.41 -14.07 21.41
CA THR A 179 -18.27 -15.11 22.00
C THR A 179 -18.22 -15.08 23.52
N PRO A 180 -19.27 -15.56 24.23
CA PRO A 180 -19.21 -15.73 25.68
C PRO A 180 -18.06 -16.66 26.10
N GLY A 181 -17.40 -16.34 27.21
CA GLY A 181 -16.38 -17.20 27.82
C GLY A 181 -16.97 -18.35 28.63
N SER A 182 -16.09 -19.11 29.27
CA SER A 182 -16.45 -20.27 30.10
C SER A 182 -17.16 -19.91 31.42
N ALA A 183 -17.06 -18.65 31.86
CA ALA A 183 -17.70 -18.15 33.07
C ALA A 183 -18.38 -16.79 32.83
N PRO A 184 -19.40 -16.42 33.66
CA PRO A 184 -20.04 -15.11 33.55
C PRO A 184 -19.04 -13.95 33.64
N GLY A 185 -19.16 -12.99 32.73
CA GLY A 185 -18.26 -11.83 32.65
C GLY A 185 -16.98 -12.06 31.85
N LEU A 186 -16.71 -13.30 31.40
CA LEU A 186 -15.62 -13.59 30.48
C LEU A 186 -16.12 -13.64 29.03
N PHE A 187 -15.22 -13.37 28.09
CA PHE A 187 -15.48 -13.43 26.65
C PHE A 187 -14.28 -14.02 25.90
N SER A 188 -14.50 -14.48 24.67
CA SER A 188 -13.45 -14.97 23.80
C SER A 188 -13.47 -14.23 22.47
N LEU A 189 -12.29 -14.11 21.86
CA LEU A 189 -12.09 -13.50 20.55
C LEU A 189 -11.45 -14.51 19.60
N ASP A 190 -12.05 -14.67 18.43
CA ASP A 190 -11.44 -15.30 17.27
C ASP A 190 -11.30 -14.26 16.17
N ILE A 191 -10.07 -13.96 15.75
CA ILE A 191 -9.77 -13.01 14.68
C ILE A 191 -9.19 -13.77 13.50
N GLU A 192 -9.89 -13.72 12.38
CA GLU A 192 -9.50 -14.38 11.12
C GLU A 192 -9.16 -13.33 10.07
N ASN A 193 -8.02 -13.48 9.39
CA ASN A 193 -7.69 -12.72 8.18
C ASN A 193 -7.76 -13.65 6.97
N ALA A 194 -8.75 -13.42 6.11
CA ALA A 194 -9.01 -14.26 4.94
C ALA A 194 -7.93 -14.14 3.84
N GLN A 195 -7.27 -12.97 3.74
CA GLN A 195 -6.22 -12.75 2.75
C GLN A 195 -4.99 -13.63 2.99
N TYR A 196 -4.63 -13.84 4.25
CA TYR A 196 -3.45 -14.60 4.65
C TYR A 196 -3.75 -16.01 5.17
N ASP A 197 -5.02 -16.40 5.27
CA ASP A 197 -5.47 -17.65 5.91
C ASP A 197 -4.88 -17.79 7.32
N ARG A 198 -5.10 -16.76 8.16
CA ARG A 198 -4.57 -16.70 9.52
C ARG A 198 -5.68 -16.51 10.53
N VAL A 199 -5.60 -17.26 11.63
CA VAL A 199 -6.50 -17.12 12.78
C VAL A 199 -5.69 -16.86 14.04
N THR A 200 -6.22 -16.00 14.91
CA THR A 200 -5.70 -15.75 16.25
C THR A 200 -6.85 -15.82 17.25
N SER A 201 -6.72 -16.73 18.22
CA SER A 201 -7.75 -17.00 19.21
C SER A 201 -7.27 -16.64 20.60
N HIS A 202 -8.11 -15.92 21.34
CA HIS A 202 -7.92 -15.62 22.76
C HIS A 202 -9.17 -16.04 23.52
N ARG A 203 -9.00 -16.93 24.50
CA ARG A 203 -10.11 -17.47 25.29
C ARG A 203 -10.18 -16.81 26.66
N ASP A 204 -11.40 -16.74 27.19
CA ASP A 204 -11.70 -16.39 28.58
C ASP A 204 -11.05 -15.07 29.05
N LEU A 205 -11.10 -14.06 28.19
CA LEU A 205 -10.69 -12.70 28.47
C LEU A 205 -11.66 -12.01 29.43
N SER A 206 -11.11 -11.11 30.24
CA SER A 206 -11.87 -10.26 31.15
C SER A 206 -11.85 -8.81 30.70
N ALA A 207 -12.98 -8.13 30.95
CA ALA A 207 -13.05 -6.67 30.86
C ALA A 207 -12.63 -5.98 32.16
N ASP A 208 -12.29 -6.69 33.23
CA ASP A 208 -11.82 -6.11 34.48
C ASP A 208 -10.30 -5.82 34.43
N PRO A 209 -9.84 -4.55 34.56
CA PRO A 209 -8.41 -4.21 34.57
C PRO A 209 -7.60 -4.88 35.68
N GLU A 210 -8.23 -5.26 36.80
CA GLU A 210 -7.58 -5.94 37.92
C GLU A 210 -7.48 -7.46 37.70
N SER A 211 -8.12 -7.99 36.65
CA SER A 211 -8.08 -9.41 36.33
C SER A 211 -6.74 -9.80 35.70
N PRO A 212 -6.16 -10.96 36.05
CA PRO A 212 -5.02 -11.52 35.32
C PRO A 212 -5.36 -11.86 33.85
N ASP A 213 -6.63 -11.99 33.53
CA ASP A 213 -7.13 -12.24 32.17
C ASP A 213 -7.61 -10.96 31.48
N TYR A 214 -7.23 -9.78 31.99
CA TYR A 214 -7.59 -8.51 31.37
C TYR A 214 -7.16 -8.45 29.90
N ALA A 215 -8.12 -8.17 29.03
CA ALA A 215 -7.96 -8.28 27.58
C ALA A 215 -6.79 -7.45 27.03
N VAL A 216 -6.60 -6.20 27.50
CA VAL A 216 -5.51 -5.33 27.03
C VAL A 216 -4.16 -5.94 27.30
N THR A 217 -3.92 -6.41 28.52
CA THR A 217 -2.64 -7.05 28.90
C THR A 217 -2.42 -8.32 28.10
N ARG A 218 -3.42 -9.22 28.09
CA ARG A 218 -3.31 -10.55 27.45
C ARG A 218 -3.07 -10.47 25.94
N LEU A 219 -3.77 -9.57 25.23
CA LEU A 219 -3.60 -9.43 23.79
C LEU A 219 -2.28 -8.74 23.45
N THR A 220 -1.84 -7.76 24.24
CA THR A 220 -0.55 -7.09 24.03
C THR A 220 0.63 -8.04 24.26
N GLU A 221 0.57 -8.87 25.31
CA GLU A 221 1.58 -9.90 25.55
C GLU A 221 1.61 -10.96 24.43
N GLY A 222 0.43 -11.41 23.97
CA GLY A 222 0.31 -12.31 22.84
C GLY A 222 0.90 -11.73 21.56
N PHE A 223 0.64 -10.45 21.26
CA PHE A 223 1.24 -9.75 20.13
C PHE A 223 2.77 -9.81 20.14
N HIS A 224 3.40 -9.57 21.29
CA HIS A 224 4.86 -9.61 21.41
C HIS A 224 5.46 -11.03 21.32
N ALA A 225 4.78 -12.02 21.89
CA ALA A 225 5.30 -13.38 21.97
C ALA A 225 5.05 -14.21 20.70
N GLU A 226 4.00 -13.89 19.92
CA GLU A 226 3.47 -14.77 18.87
C GLU A 226 3.57 -14.18 17.46
N ALA A 227 4.07 -12.94 17.31
CA ALA A 227 4.40 -12.37 16.02
C ALA A 227 5.60 -13.10 15.35
N PRO A 228 5.64 -13.23 14.01
CA PRO A 228 4.73 -12.65 13.01
C PRO A 228 3.69 -13.62 12.43
N ALA A 229 3.52 -14.84 12.98
CA ALA A 229 2.72 -15.91 12.38
C ALA A 229 1.19 -15.77 12.60
N ARG A 230 0.72 -14.62 13.08
CA ARG A 230 -0.66 -14.37 13.54
C ARG A 230 -1.24 -13.10 12.91
N VAL A 231 -2.44 -12.70 13.36
CA VAL A 231 -3.19 -11.53 12.86
C VAL A 231 -2.70 -10.20 13.46
N LEU A 232 -1.64 -10.20 14.28
CA LEU A 232 -0.99 -8.98 14.82
C LEU A 232 -1.98 -8.03 15.53
N VAL A 233 -2.73 -8.59 16.49
CA VAL A 233 -3.85 -7.90 17.15
C VAL A 233 -3.42 -7.27 18.47
N THR A 234 -3.90 -6.05 18.74
CA THR A 234 -3.89 -5.41 20.05
C THR A 234 -5.29 -4.88 20.38
N VAL A 235 -5.51 -4.47 21.63
CA VAL A 235 -6.79 -3.90 22.05
C VAL A 235 -6.58 -2.65 22.90
N ARG A 236 -7.46 -1.66 22.77
CA ARG A 236 -7.52 -0.46 23.61
C ARG A 236 -8.75 -0.52 24.50
N ASP A 237 -8.62 -0.19 25.77
CA ASP A 237 -9.78 0.11 26.60
C ASP A 237 -10.33 1.49 26.24
N LEU A 238 -11.64 1.56 25.95
CA LEU A 238 -12.33 2.80 25.60
C LEU A 238 -13.11 3.40 26.78
N ARG A 239 -13.19 2.69 27.90
CA ARG A 239 -14.00 3.11 29.04
C ARG A 239 -13.28 4.17 29.85
N GLU A 240 -14.04 5.05 30.47
CA GLU A 240 -13.49 5.99 31.43
C GLU A 240 -13.06 5.26 32.72
N SER A 241 -12.00 5.75 33.36
CA SER A 241 -11.51 5.17 34.61
C SER A 241 -12.64 5.14 35.67
N GLY A 242 -12.92 3.95 36.20
CA GLY A 242 -13.97 3.74 37.19
C GLY A 242 -15.37 3.43 36.63
N GLN A 243 -15.57 3.45 35.30
CA GLN A 243 -16.79 2.91 34.69
C GLN A 243 -16.76 1.38 34.69
N GLN A 244 -17.74 0.77 35.36
CA GLN A 244 -18.05 -0.63 35.14
C GLN A 244 -19.00 -0.74 33.95
N THR A 245 -18.49 -1.19 32.81
CA THR A 245 -19.33 -1.73 31.73
C THR A 245 -19.31 -3.26 31.84
N GLY A 246 -20.32 -3.90 31.25
CA GLY A 246 -20.32 -5.35 31.06
C GLY A 246 -19.17 -5.81 30.16
N ALA A 247 -18.96 -7.12 30.10
CA ALA A 247 -18.14 -7.72 29.05
C ALA A 247 -18.72 -7.37 27.67
N PRO A 248 -17.89 -7.32 26.62
CA PRO A 248 -18.37 -7.17 25.25
C PRO A 248 -19.48 -8.17 24.93
N GLN A 249 -20.54 -7.71 24.27
CA GLN A 249 -21.60 -8.60 23.82
C GLN A 249 -21.12 -9.48 22.65
N PRO A 250 -21.67 -10.69 22.47
CA PRO A 250 -21.34 -11.52 21.33
C PRO A 250 -21.69 -10.83 20.01
N ASP A 251 -20.75 -10.81 19.07
CA ASP A 251 -20.88 -10.10 17.80
C ASP A 251 -19.88 -10.63 16.76
N THR A 252 -20.06 -10.24 15.49
CA THR A 252 -19.11 -10.47 14.41
C THR A 252 -18.89 -9.17 13.65
N LEU A 253 -17.65 -8.69 13.66
CA LEU A 253 -17.28 -7.37 13.15
C LEU A 253 -16.17 -7.51 12.11
N THR A 254 -16.21 -6.70 11.06
CA THR A 254 -15.08 -6.54 10.13
C THR A 254 -14.23 -5.38 10.60
N LEU A 255 -12.90 -5.51 10.55
CA LEU A 255 -12.02 -4.37 10.81
C LEU A 255 -12.10 -3.37 9.65
N GLU A 256 -11.96 -2.08 9.96
CA GLU A 256 -11.91 -1.01 8.96
C GLU A 256 -10.60 -0.23 9.07
N SER A 257 -9.85 -0.18 7.99
CA SER A 257 -8.65 0.62 7.79
C SER A 257 -9.02 2.08 7.65
N ARG A 258 -8.47 2.91 8.54
CA ARG A 258 -8.72 4.35 8.53
C ARG A 258 -7.62 5.09 7.74
N PRO A 259 -7.95 6.15 6.98
CA PRO A 259 -6.97 6.85 6.18
C PRO A 259 -5.82 7.43 7.01
N TYR A 260 -4.58 7.20 6.57
CA TYR A 260 -3.36 7.70 7.21
C TYR A 260 -2.33 8.11 6.16
N VAL A 261 -1.50 9.12 6.44
CA VAL A 261 -0.36 9.44 5.57
C VAL A 261 0.70 8.36 5.71
N PHE A 262 0.70 7.40 4.78
CA PHE A 262 1.65 6.31 4.79
C PHE A 262 2.98 6.74 4.17
N GLU A 263 4.02 6.85 5.00
CA GLU A 263 5.31 7.43 4.62
C GLU A 263 5.98 6.69 3.46
N VAL A 264 5.82 5.36 3.37
CA VAL A 264 6.36 4.56 2.25
C VAL A 264 5.78 5.03 0.92
N HIS A 265 4.48 5.28 0.86
CA HIS A 265 3.82 5.77 -0.36
C HIS A 265 4.27 7.18 -0.70
N THR A 266 4.38 8.05 0.30
CA THR A 266 4.90 9.41 0.08
C THR A 266 6.33 9.36 -0.48
N GLY A 267 7.18 8.48 0.05
CA GLY A 267 8.54 8.27 -0.47
C GLY A 267 8.56 7.76 -1.92
N GLN A 268 7.70 6.79 -2.26
CA GLN A 268 7.58 6.28 -3.63
C GLN A 268 7.14 7.38 -4.62
N ILE A 269 6.13 8.18 -4.25
CA ILE A 269 5.60 9.26 -5.09
C ILE A 269 6.64 10.38 -5.28
N VAL A 270 7.37 10.75 -4.22
CA VAL A 270 8.31 11.87 -4.23
C VAL A 270 9.64 11.52 -4.89
N LEU A 271 10.06 10.26 -4.88
CA LEU A 271 11.33 9.83 -5.49
C LEU A 271 11.49 10.29 -6.97
N PRO A 272 10.54 10.04 -7.89
CA PRO A 272 10.66 10.51 -9.26
C PRO A 272 10.62 12.04 -9.37
N MET A 273 9.92 12.75 -8.48
CA MET A 273 9.95 14.23 -8.44
C MET A 273 11.35 14.76 -8.14
N VAL A 274 12.06 14.11 -7.21
CA VAL A 274 13.46 14.45 -6.89
C VAL A 274 14.38 14.12 -8.07
N GLN A 275 14.13 13.01 -8.78
CA GLN A 275 14.87 12.67 -10.01
C GLN A 275 14.67 13.73 -11.09
N PHE A 276 13.43 14.18 -11.32
CA PHE A 276 13.11 15.27 -12.24
C PHE A 276 13.85 16.56 -11.87
N ALA A 277 13.74 16.99 -10.61
CA ALA A 277 14.41 18.21 -10.13
C ALA A 277 15.93 18.13 -10.33
N ARG A 278 16.53 16.95 -10.08
CA ARG A 278 17.95 16.71 -10.33
C ARG A 278 18.30 16.83 -11.81
N ILE A 279 17.51 16.24 -12.71
CA ILE A 279 17.69 16.30 -14.16
C ILE A 279 17.67 17.76 -14.63
N VAL A 280 16.61 18.50 -14.28
CA VAL A 280 16.42 19.90 -14.71
C VAL A 280 17.53 20.80 -14.19
N PHE A 281 18.02 20.56 -12.97
CA PHE A 281 19.12 21.34 -12.39
C PHE A 281 20.49 21.00 -13.00
N ALA A 282 20.68 19.76 -13.43
CA ALA A 282 21.96 19.29 -13.97
C ALA A 282 22.13 19.54 -15.48
N ASP A 283 21.04 19.69 -16.23
CA ASP A 283 21.08 19.95 -17.67
C ASP A 283 20.70 21.41 -18.01
N PRO A 284 21.68 22.27 -18.37
CA PRO A 284 21.44 23.66 -18.75
C PRO A 284 20.52 23.83 -19.96
N GLY A 285 20.49 22.87 -20.88
CA GLY A 285 19.64 22.90 -22.08
C GLY A 285 18.14 22.79 -21.75
N VAL A 286 17.82 22.16 -20.62
CA VAL A 286 16.46 22.12 -20.08
C VAL A 286 16.12 23.41 -19.33
N THR A 287 17.06 23.93 -18.53
CA THR A 287 16.84 25.14 -17.72
C THR A 287 16.55 26.39 -18.55
N GLU A 288 17.21 26.56 -19.70
CA GLU A 288 16.98 27.71 -20.60
C GLU A 288 15.58 27.70 -21.24
N THR A 289 14.99 26.53 -21.45
CA THR A 289 13.66 26.37 -22.06
C THR A 289 12.54 26.76 -21.08
N VAL A 290 12.72 26.51 -19.78
CA VAL A 290 11.75 26.85 -18.73
C VAL A 290 11.67 28.36 -18.44
N GLN A 291 12.73 29.13 -18.73
CA GLN A 291 12.73 30.59 -18.52
C GLN A 291 12.00 31.38 -19.62
N LEU A 292 11.60 30.76 -20.73
CA LEU A 292 10.99 31.45 -21.88
C LEU A 292 9.45 31.41 -21.91
N SER A 293 8.81 30.81 -20.91
CA SER A 293 7.35 30.66 -20.81
C SER A 293 6.70 31.35 -19.61
N ALA A 294 7.43 32.24 -18.92
CA ALA A 294 6.90 33.11 -17.85
C ALA A 294 6.36 34.45 -18.38
#